data_AF-A0A7Y7BDT2-F1
#
_entry.id   AF-A0A7Y7BDT2-F1
#
_cell.length_a   1.000
_cell.length_b   1.000
_cell.length_c   1.000
_cell.angle_alpha   90.00
_cell.angle_beta   90.00
_cell.angle_gamma   90.00
#
_symmetry.space_group_name_H-M   'P 1'
#
loop_
_entity.id
_entity.type
_entity.pdbx_description
1 polymer ?
#
loop_
_entity_poly.entity_id
_entity_poly.type
_entity_poly.pdbx_seq_one_letter_code
_entity_poly.pdbx_strand_id
1 'polypeptide(L)' 'MKQKKKRCTWCENTFDDYVKYHDGEWGVPVHDDRTHFEFLILEGAQAGLS' A
#
# COMPACT_ATOMS: atom_id res chain seq x y z
N MET A 1 -7.69 25.60 -5.24
CA MET A 1 -6.80 24.57 -5.82
C MET A 1 -6.53 23.52 -4.75
N LYS A 2 -6.90 22.24 -4.95
CA LYS A 2 -6.53 21.18 -4.01
C LYS A 2 -5.01 20.99 -4.06
N GLN A 3 -4.30 21.11 -2.94
CA GLN A 3 -2.89 20.75 -2.89
C GLN A 3 -2.74 19.26 -3.22
N LYS A 4 -1.87 18.94 -4.17
CA LYS A 4 -1.51 17.55 -4.49
C LYS A 4 -0.57 17.07 -3.38
N LYS A 5 -1.02 16.08 -2.60
CA LYS A 5 -0.21 15.43 -1.56
C LYS A 5 1.05 14.87 -2.23
N LYS A 6 2.25 15.14 -1.70
CA LYS A 6 3.48 14.49 -2.15
C LYS A 6 3.42 13.03 -1.70
N ARG A 7 3.59 12.09 -2.63
CA ARG A 7 3.55 10.64 -2.37
C ARG A 7 4.87 10.00 -2.76
N CYS A 8 5.09 8.75 -2.34
CA CYS A 8 6.20 7.97 -2.84
C CYS A 8 6.09 7.81 -4.38
N THR A 9 7.23 7.76 -5.05
CA THR A 9 7.33 7.74 -6.52
C THR A 9 6.59 6.55 -7.14
N TRP A 10 6.58 5.39 -6.47
CA TRP A 10 5.85 4.20 -6.92
C TRP A 10 4.32 4.35 -6.88
N CYS A 11 3.81 5.35 -6.15
CA CYS A 11 2.39 5.66 -6.04
C CYS A 11 1.96 6.81 -6.98
N GLU A 12 2.90 7.43 -7.71
CA GLU A 12 2.57 8.49 -8.65
C GLU A 12 2.07 7.91 -9.98
N ASN A 13 0.99 8.48 -10.54
CA ASN A 13 0.41 8.11 -11.85
C ASN A 13 0.02 6.61 -11.97
N THR A 14 -0.32 5.96 -10.87
CA THR A 14 -0.83 4.58 -10.82
C THR A 14 -2.36 4.54 -10.67
N PHE A 15 -2.92 3.34 -10.52
CA PHE A 15 -4.34 3.11 -10.27
C PHE A 15 -4.80 3.73 -8.94
N ASP A 16 -6.04 4.23 -8.88
CA ASP A 16 -6.59 4.87 -7.69
C ASP A 16 -6.56 3.97 -6.44
N ASP A 17 -6.65 2.65 -6.61
CA ASP A 17 -6.62 1.71 -5.49
C ASP A 17 -5.21 1.59 -4.86
N TYR A 18 -4.15 1.68 -5.67
CA TYR A 18 -2.78 1.77 -5.15
C TYR A 18 -2.58 3.09 -4.39
N VAL A 19 -3.24 4.17 -4.82
CA VAL A 19 -3.20 5.46 -4.10
C VAL A 19 -3.91 5.37 -2.75
N LYS A 20 -5.05 4.69 -2.67
CA LYS A 20 -5.76 4.46 -1.40
C LYS A 20 -4.93 3.58 -0.46
N TYR A 21 -4.38 2.48 -0.98
CA TYR A 21 -3.51 1.58 -0.23
C TYR A 21 -2.28 2.33 0.33
N HIS A 22 -1.59 3.11 -0.50
CA HIS A 22 -0.47 3.95 -0.06
C HIS A 22 -0.86 4.93 1.06
N ASP A 23 -1.98 5.63 0.88
CA ASP A 23 -2.37 6.71 1.79
C ASP A 23 -2.96 6.20 3.13
N GLY A 24 -3.49 4.97 3.16
CA GLY A 24 -4.24 4.45 4.29
C GLY A 24 -3.66 3.20 4.98
N GLU A 25 -2.85 2.41 4.28
CA GLU A 25 -2.42 1.09 4.77
C GLU A 25 -0.90 0.95 4.75
N TRP A 26 -0.24 1.40 3.67
CA TRP A 26 1.19 1.21 3.50
C TRP A 26 2.00 2.03 4.52
N GLY A 27 2.82 1.34 5.31
CA GLY A 27 3.63 1.96 6.37
C GLY A 27 2.85 2.35 7.63
N VAL A 28 1.56 2.01 7.71
CA VAL A 28 0.77 2.18 8.93
C VAL A 28 0.98 0.97 9.85
N PRO A 29 1.35 1.16 11.13
CA PRO A 29 1.54 0.03 12.05
C PRO A 29 0.26 -0.79 12.24
N VAL A 30 0.39 -2.12 12.10
CA VAL A 30 -0.70 -3.07 12.36
C VAL A 30 -0.31 -3.99 13.52
N HIS A 31 -1.19 -4.04 14.52
CA HIS A 31 -1.03 -4.82 15.74
C HIS A 31 -2.03 -5.99 15.86
N ASP A 32 -2.96 -6.11 14.92
CA ASP A 32 -3.83 -7.28 14.83
C ASP A 32 -3.07 -8.42 14.12
N ASP A 33 -2.90 -9.55 14.80
CA ASP A 33 -2.09 -10.68 14.30
C ASP A 33 -2.63 -11.27 13.00
N ARG A 34 -3.96 -11.29 12.82
CA ARG A 34 -4.58 -11.87 11.63
C ARG A 34 -4.33 -10.99 10.41
N THR A 35 -4.55 -9.69 10.53
CA THR A 35 -4.23 -8.74 9.45
C THR A 35 -2.73 -8.71 9.17
N HIS A 36 -1.89 -8.78 10.20
CA HIS A 36 -0.44 -8.84 10.00
C HIS A 36 -0.03 -10.11 9.23
N PHE A 37 -0.59 -11.26 9.58
CA PHE A 37 -0.36 -12.52 8.85
C PHE A 37 -0.87 -12.46 7.41
N GLU A 38 -2.03 -11.85 7.17
CA GLU A 38 -2.57 -11.65 5.82
C GLU A 38 -1.58 -10.88 4.93
N PHE A 39 -1.02 -9.77 5.42
CA PHE A 39 -0.01 -9.01 4.68
C PHE A 39 1.23 -9.85 4.37
N LEU A 40 1.73 -10.64 5.33
CA LEU A 40 2.89 -11.52 5.09
C LEU A 40 2.65 -12.52 3.96
N ILE A 41 1.44 -13.08 3.87
CA ILE A 41 1.07 -14.03 2.80
C ILE A 41 0.96 -13.31 1.45
N LEU A 42 0.32 -12.13 1.40
CA LEU A 42 0.14 -11.36 0.16
C LEU A 42 1.48 -10.93 -0.44
N GLU A 43 2.45 -10.50 0.38
CA GLU A 43 3.80 -10.15 -0.07
C GLU A 43 4.52 -11.34 -0.71
N GLY A 44 4.39 -12.55 -0.13
CA GLY A 44 4.95 -13.77 -0.71
C GLY A 44 4.32 -14.14 -2.05
N ALA A 45 3.01 -13.94 -2.19
CA ALA A 45 2.29 -14.19 -3.44
C ALA A 45 2.68 -13.23 -4.57
N GLN A 46 3.27 -12.08 -4.27
CA GLN A 46 3.73 -11.09 -5.25
C GLN A 46 5.07 -11.47 -5.91
N ALA A 47 5.73 -12.54 -5.49
CA ALA A 47 7.04 -12.92 -6.03
C ALA A 47 6.99 -13.16 -7.57
N GLY A 48 7.57 -12.22 -8.32
CA GLY A 48 7.61 -12.26 -9.79
C GLY A 48 6.47 -11.54 -10.50
N LEU A 49 5.63 -10.78 -9.78
CA LEU A 49 4.52 -9.98 -10.31
C LEU A 49 4.71 -8.48 -9.99
N SER A 50 3.99 -7.61 -10.71
CA SER A 50 3.95 -6.14 -10.49
C SER A 50 2.58 -5.56 -10.82
#